data_AF-A0A7X1GM31-F1
#
_entry.id   AF-A0A7X1GM31-F1
#
_cell.length_a   1.000
_cell.length_b   1.000
_cell.length_c   1.000
_cell.angle_alpha   90.00
_cell.angle_beta   90.00
_cell.angle_gamma   90.00
#
_symmetry.space_group_name_H-M   'P 1'
#
loop_
_entity.id
_entity.type
_entity.pdbx_description
1 polymer ?
#
loop_
_entity_poly.entity_id
_entity_poly.type
_entity_poly.pdbx_seq_one_letter_code
_entity_poly.pdbx_strand_id
1 'polypeptide(L)' 'MKKVAVIGCGSYMDSGDGCPGEWRCLKAASLGDGNFEEPSQVVAFVKCECPGRALATNVKMAMKLSEIKPDAIYLSSC' A
#
# COMPACT_ATOMS: atom_id res chain seq x y z
N MET A 1 5.17 6.30 14.84
CA MET A 1 5.37 5.85 13.45
C MET A 1 4.04 6.03 12.74
N LYS A 2 3.99 6.81 11.65
CA LYS A 2 2.73 7.03 10.91
C LYS A 2 2.23 5.71 10.32
N LYS A 3 0.93 5.48 10.37
CA LYS A 3 0.29 4.31 9.76
C LYS A 3 -0.20 4.71 8.38
N VAL A 4 0.30 4.05 7.35
CA VAL A 4 0.02 4.44 5.96
C VAL A 4 -0.59 3.29 5.18
N ALA A 5 -1.45 3.62 4.23
CA ALA A 5 -1.94 2.67 3.25
C ALA A 5 -1.27 2.91 1.90
N VAL A 6 -0.89 1.84 1.23
CA VAL A 6 -0.30 1.90 -0.12
C VAL A 6 -1.29 1.30 -1.11
N ILE A 7 -1.55 2.04 -2.18
CA ILE A 7 -2.31 1.60 -3.34
C ILE A 7 -1.32 1.38 -4.48
N GLY A 8 -1.06 0.12 -4.82
CA GLY A 8 -0.17 -0.24 -5.92
C GLY A 8 -0.91 -0.18 -7.26
N CYS A 9 -0.47 0.67 -8.18
CA CYS A 9 -1.05 0.82 -9.52
C CYS A 9 -0.06 0.38 -10.62
N GLY A 10 -0.60 0.00 -11.78
CA GLY A 10 0.17 -0.30 -12.99
C GLY A 10 0.98 -1.60 -12.92
N SER A 11 1.99 -1.69 -13.80
CA SER A 11 2.79 -2.91 -14.01
C SER A 11 3.46 -3.42 -12.75
N TYR A 12 3.72 -2.55 -11.77
CA TYR A 12 4.29 -2.93 -10.49
C TYR A 12 3.52 -4.07 -9.82
N MET A 13 2.18 -3.97 -9.77
CA MET A 13 1.33 -5.01 -9.17
C MET A 13 1.11 -6.24 -10.06
N ASP A 14 1.56 -6.19 -11.31
CA ASP A 14 1.42 -7.27 -12.29
C ASP A 14 2.74 -8.02 -12.52
N SER A 15 3.87 -7.38 -12.23
CA SER A 15 5.23 -7.91 -12.41
C SER A 15 5.95 -8.19 -11.10
N GLY A 16 5.19 -8.46 -10.02
CA GLY A 16 5.75 -8.74 -8.71
C GLY A 16 6.76 -9.88 -8.71
N ASP A 17 7.72 -9.85 -7.78
CA ASP A 17 8.83 -10.81 -7.70
C ASP A 17 8.40 -12.26 -7.34
N GLY A 18 7.09 -12.55 -7.28
CA GLY A 18 6.54 -13.87 -6.98
C GLY A 18 6.61 -14.18 -5.48
N CYS A 19 7.38 -15.21 -5.09
CA CYS A 19 7.49 -15.70 -3.71
C CYS A 19 8.05 -14.71 -2.66
N PRO A 20 8.99 -13.81 -2.97
CA PRO A 20 9.40 -12.74 -2.06
C PRO A 20 8.26 -11.77 -1.73
N GLY A 21 7.21 -11.75 -2.55
CA GLY A 21 6.10 -10.81 -2.45
C GLY A 21 6.52 -9.36 -2.75
N GLU A 22 5.58 -8.44 -2.56
CA GLU A 22 5.84 -7.01 -2.73
C GLU A 22 6.57 -6.44 -1.52
N TRP A 23 7.87 -6.14 -1.68
CA TRP A 23 8.73 -5.70 -0.57
C TRP A 23 9.24 -4.25 -0.70
N ARG A 24 9.24 -3.68 -1.91
CA ARG A 24 9.86 -2.36 -2.19
C ARG A 24 9.20 -1.25 -1.39
N CYS A 25 7.88 -1.16 -1.47
CA CYS A 25 7.11 -0.16 -0.73
C CYS A 25 7.18 -0.38 0.79
N LEU A 26 7.22 -1.64 1.24
CA LEU A 26 7.32 -1.99 2.67
C LEU A 26 8.67 -1.55 3.24
N LYS A 27 9.77 -1.82 2.51
CA LYS A 27 11.11 -1.38 2.87
C LYS A 27 11.22 0.14 2.85
N ALA A 28 10.78 0.80 1.77
CA ALA A 28 10.85 2.25 1.64
C ALA A 28 10.09 2.95 2.76
N ALA A 29 8.87 2.49 3.08
CA ALA A 29 8.11 3.02 4.20
C ALA A 29 8.84 2.82 5.53
N SER A 30 9.39 1.63 5.78
CA SER A 30 10.09 1.33 7.05
C SER A 30 11.35 2.17 7.25
N LEU A 31 12.04 2.54 6.16
CA LEU A 31 13.25 3.35 6.19
C LEU A 31 12.97 4.87 6.08
N GLY A 32 11.76 5.28 5.70
CA GLY A 32 11.46 6.68 5.38
C GLY A 32 12.21 7.13 4.12
N ASP A 33 12.20 6.30 3.07
CA ASP A 33 12.91 6.53 1.81
C ASP A 33 11.92 6.79 0.65
N GLY A 34 12.41 7.38 -0.44
CA GLY A 34 11.61 7.72 -1.61
C GLY A 34 10.54 8.78 -1.30
N ASN A 35 9.26 8.42 -1.47
CA ASN A 35 8.13 9.33 -1.23
C ASN A 35 7.64 9.33 0.23
N PHE A 36 8.27 8.56 1.10
CA PHE A 36 7.97 8.57 2.53
C PHE A 36 8.89 9.58 3.22
N GLU A 37 8.35 10.69 3.71
CA GLU A 37 9.13 11.73 4.40
C GLU A 37 9.73 11.25 5.74
N GLU A 38 9.14 10.23 6.33
CA GLU A 38 9.56 9.67 7.62
C GLU A 38 9.25 8.16 7.69
N PRO A 39 9.97 7.41 8.56
CA PRO A 39 9.67 6.01 8.83
C PRO A 39 8.19 5.80 9.18
N SER A 40 7.53 4.99 8.36
CA SER A 40 6.10 4.76 8.35
C SER A 40 5.79 3.27 8.34
N GLN A 41 4.73 2.88 9.01
CA GLN A 41 4.23 1.52 9.05
C GLN A 41 3.14 1.34 8.00
N VAL A 42 3.36 0.46 7.02
CA VAL A 42 2.32 0.10 6.05
C VAL A 42 1.32 -0.84 6.71
N VAL A 43 0.06 -0.40 6.82
CA VAL A 43 -1.03 -1.16 7.47
C VAL A 43 -2.02 -1.76 6.49
N ALA A 44 -1.98 -1.30 5.24
CA ALA A 44 -2.75 -1.86 4.14
C ALA A 44 -2.00 -1.69 2.82
N PHE A 45 -1.99 -2.74 2.01
CA PHE A 45 -1.51 -2.71 0.63
C PHE A 45 -2.65 -3.20 -0.26
N VAL A 46 -3.19 -2.31 -1.11
CA VAL A 46 -4.33 -2.60 -1.98
C VAL A 46 -3.94 -2.43 -3.44
N LYS A 47 -4.35 -3.36 -4.31
CA LYS A 47 -4.20 -3.18 -5.76
C LYS A 47 -5.17 -2.11 -6.27
N CYS A 48 -4.66 -1.20 -7.08
CA CYS A 48 -5.38 -0.08 -7.69
C CYS A 48 -6.57 -0.56 -8.54
N GLU A 49 -6.32 -1.57 -9.38
CA GLU A 49 -7.32 -2.22 -10.20
C GLU A 49 -7.61 -3.62 -9.67
N CYS A 50 -8.77 -3.75 -9.03
CA CYS A 50 -9.29 -5.02 -8.57
C CYS A 50 -10.56 -5.32 -9.37
N PRO A 51 -10.56 -6.36 -10.23
CA PRO A 51 -11.72 -6.69 -11.08
C PRO A 51 -13.01 -6.80 -10.25
N GLY A 52 -14.04 -6.07 -10.68
CA GLY A 52 -15.35 -6.09 -10.03
C GLY A 52 -15.48 -5.30 -8.72
N ARG A 53 -14.44 -4.57 -8.27
CA ARG A 53 -14.52 -3.73 -7.07
C ARG A 53 -13.85 -2.37 -7.25
N ALA A 54 -14.55 -1.31 -6.86
CA ALA A 54 -13.98 0.03 -6.84
C ALA A 54 -12.86 0.15 -5.77
N LEU A 55 -11.80 0.88 -6.12
CA LEU A 55 -10.64 1.11 -5.26
C LEU A 55 -11.03 1.66 -3.88
N ALA A 56 -11.86 2.70 -3.85
CA ALA A 56 -12.31 3.32 -2.60
C ALA A 56 -13.00 2.31 -1.66
N THR A 57 -13.80 1.40 -2.21
CA THR A 57 -14.48 0.36 -1.44
C THR A 57 -13.50 -0.66 -0.87
N ASN A 58 -12.49 -1.07 -1.65
CA ASN A 58 -11.44 -1.98 -1.19
C ASN A 58 -10.59 -1.34 -0.09
N VAL A 59 -10.20 -0.07 -0.23
CA VAL A 59 -9.48 0.68 0.81
C VAL A 59 -10.31 0.77 2.08
N LYS A 60 -11.60 1.13 1.96
CA LYS A 60 -12.52 1.16 3.12
C LYS A 60 -12.63 -0.20 3.80
N MET A 61 -12.71 -1.28 3.03
CA MET A 61 -12.76 -2.63 3.59
C MET A 61 -11.44 -3.02 4.29
N ALA A 62 -10.29 -2.67 3.72
CA ALA A 62 -9.00 -2.89 4.35
C ALA A 62 -8.87 -2.14 5.68
N MET A 63 -9.31 -0.88 5.72
CA MET A 63 -9.38 -0.08 6.96
C MET A 63 -10.31 -0.72 8.00
N LYS A 64 -11.48 -1.21 7.56
CA LYS A 64 -12.45 -1.86 8.44
C LYS A 64 -11.91 -3.16 9.03
N LEU A 65 -11.31 -4.03 8.20
CA LEU A 65 -10.82 -5.35 8.63
C LEU A 65 -9.55 -5.27 9.48
N SER A 66 -8.70 -4.28 9.24
CA SER A 66 -7.51 -4.03 10.06
C SER A 66 -7.82 -3.27 11.35
N GLU A 67 -9.03 -2.71 11.49
CA GLU A 67 -9.42 -1.79 12.57
C GLU A 67 -8.48 -0.57 12.69
N ILE A 68 -7.77 -0.23 11.60
CA ILE A 68 -6.81 0.86 11.55
C ILE A 68 -7.23 1.86 10.49
N LYS A 69 -7.36 3.12 10.92
CA LYS A 69 -7.46 4.26 10.01
C LYS A 69 -6.05 4.77 9.69
N PRO A 70 -5.59 4.70 8.43
CA PRO A 70 -4.29 5.23 8.05
C PRO A 70 -4.29 6.76 8.11
N ASP A 71 -3.14 7.32 8.46
CA ASP A 71 -2.87 8.76 8.47
C ASP A 71 -2.74 9.32 7.06
N ALA A 72 -2.22 8.52 6.13
CA ALA A 72 -2.05 8.87 4.72
C ALA A 72 -2.25 7.67 3.80
N ILE A 73 -2.70 7.95 2.58
CA ILE A 73 -2.86 6.96 1.50
C ILE A 73 -1.95 7.38 0.35
N TYR A 74 -1.06 6.47 -0.07
CA TYR A 74 -0.12 6.69 -1.17
C TYR A 74 -0.57 5.88 -2.38
N LEU A 75 -0.79 6.56 -3.50
CA LEU A 75 -0.87 5.93 -4.82
C LEU A 75 0.54 5.76 -5.33
N SER A 76 0.98 4.52 -5.55
CA SER A 76 2.37 4.27 -5.87
C SER A 76 2.54 3.19 -6.93
N SER A 77 3.61 3.37 -7.70
CA SER A 77 4.23 2.36 -8.55
C SER A 77 5.62 1.99 -8.02
N CYS A 78 5.93 2.37 -6.77
CA CYS A 78 7.01 1.72 -6.01
C CYS A 78 6.88 0.21 -6.19
#